data_AF-A0A077Q6M2-F1
#
_entry.id   AF-A0A077Q6M2-F1
#
_cell.length_a   1.000
_cell.length_b   1.000
_cell.length_c   1.000
_cell.angle_alpha   90.00
_cell.angle_beta   90.00
_cell.angle_gamma   90.00
#
_symmetry.space_group_name_H-M   'P 1'
#
loop_
_entity.id
_entity.type
_entity.pdbx_description
1 polymer ?
#
loop_
_entity_poly.entity_id
_entity_poly.type
_entity_poly.pdbx_seq_one_letter_code
_entity_poly.pdbx_strand_id
1 'polypeptide(L)'
;MSWLLREEVLIPLMLAVAYVIYFFYPVKKTEDNEKEDDEIILPPITHDDWGLIVGAPYAVYADDAVNDFSPCTDADDYRMQSSWGISNRQDLIYQLFNRIQGGHATHYDALRNQVVGLSKNEFDTLLKRMEEDELDDDEYHELQWQYHMMHNNTNDIQNVNYWAWDYVRFSMLCLRGIKFRYLTEEEAKAWTRMLAPRLREIYTGWDDLWQHFITTRWFWSNEQEPWQSSASDYLAAIHQLLQDKHSPANVIAWDTPLSSTDTLSFAEALVSIQQIKNEDGELADVDEVNSVIRWHLKMTESE
;
A
#
# COMPACT_ATOMS: atom_id res chain seq x y z
N MET A 1 48.99 4.55 23.84
CA MET A 1 48.72 5.99 24.05
C MET A 1 48.12 6.56 22.79
N SER A 2 46.89 7.06 22.95
CA SER A 2 46.04 7.87 22.06
C SER A 2 46.25 7.84 20.54
N TRP A 3 45.30 7.17 19.88
CA TRP A 3 44.52 7.73 18.78
C TRP A 3 43.92 9.09 19.16
N LEU A 4 43.89 10.07 18.23
CA LEU A 4 42.81 11.06 18.05
C LEU A 4 43.09 11.98 16.82
N LEU A 5 42.13 11.97 15.90
CA LEU A 5 41.59 13.06 15.06
C LEU A 5 42.38 13.59 13.85
N ARG A 6 41.76 13.44 12.66
CA ARG A 6 40.92 14.51 12.05
C ARG A 6 40.10 13.97 10.86
N GLU A 7 38.80 13.80 11.06
CA GLU A 7 37.78 13.54 10.02
C GLU A 7 36.80 14.73 9.93
N GLU A 8 37.19 15.85 9.31
CA GLU A 8 36.26 16.98 9.12
C GLU A 8 36.24 17.55 7.70
N VAL A 9 36.59 16.78 6.65
CA VAL A 9 36.60 17.32 5.27
C VAL A 9 35.75 16.53 4.27
N LEU A 10 35.14 15.40 4.64
CA LEU A 10 34.46 14.54 3.65
C LEU A 10 32.93 14.67 3.57
N ILE A 11 32.29 15.48 4.43
CA ILE A 11 30.82 15.56 4.46
C ILE A 11 30.19 16.56 3.45
N PRO A 12 30.84 17.65 2.97
CA PRO A 12 30.17 18.52 1.99
C PRO A 12 30.26 18.05 0.53
N LEU A 13 31.09 17.05 0.19
CA LEU A 13 31.31 16.68 -1.21
C LEU A 13 30.29 15.67 -1.74
N MET A 14 29.65 14.86 -0.89
CA MET A 14 28.68 13.83 -1.31
C MET A 14 27.28 14.41 -1.58
N LEU A 15 26.92 15.56 -0.98
CA LEU A 15 25.65 16.21 -1.25
C LEU A 15 25.65 17.03 -2.55
N ALA A 16 26.82 17.45 -3.04
CA ALA A 16 26.93 18.17 -4.31
C ALA A 16 26.88 17.24 -5.54
N VAL A 17 27.29 15.98 -5.42
CA VAL A 17 27.27 15.02 -6.54
C VAL A 17 25.87 14.43 -6.76
N ALA A 18 25.07 14.26 -5.70
CA ALA A 18 23.66 13.85 -5.84
C ALA A 18 22.80 14.93 -6.51
N TYR A 19 23.12 16.22 -6.34
CA TYR A 19 22.36 17.33 -6.93
C TYR A 19 22.63 17.54 -8.43
N VAL A 20 23.78 17.10 -8.95
CA VAL A 20 24.17 17.31 -10.35
C VAL A 20 23.72 16.15 -11.27
N ILE A 21 23.50 14.95 -10.73
CA ILE A 21 23.05 13.80 -11.53
C ILE A 21 21.55 13.91 -11.88
N TYR A 22 20.75 14.66 -11.12
CA TYR A 22 19.32 14.85 -11.40
C TYR A 22 19.04 15.83 -12.57
N PHE A 23 20.00 16.67 -12.97
CA PHE A 23 19.81 17.67 -14.04
C PHE A 23 20.23 17.21 -15.44
N PHE A 24 20.81 16.02 -15.60
CA PHE A 24 21.38 15.55 -16.87
C PHE A 24 20.93 14.17 -17.34
N TYR A 25 19.85 13.61 -16.81
CA TYR A 25 19.14 12.55 -17.53
C TYR A 25 18.18 13.19 -18.52
N PRO A 26 18.50 13.23 -19.83
CA PRO A 26 17.48 13.53 -20.81
C PRO A 26 16.44 12.43 -20.72
N VAL A 27 15.20 12.84 -20.44
CA VAL A 27 13.99 12.06 -20.72
C VAL A 27 14.19 11.40 -22.07
N LYS A 28 14.22 10.07 -22.09
CA LYS A 28 14.31 9.30 -23.32
C LYS A 28 12.94 9.39 -24.00
N LYS A 29 12.65 10.55 -24.60
CA LYS A 29 11.53 10.74 -25.51
C LYS A 29 11.83 9.85 -26.71
N THR A 30 11.16 8.70 -26.79
CA THR A 30 11.13 7.92 -28.02
C THR A 30 10.42 8.78 -29.07
N GLU A 31 11.14 9.12 -30.13
CA GLU A 31 10.60 9.89 -31.26
C GLU A 31 9.47 9.12 -31.96
N ASP A 32 8.46 9.92 -32.33
CA ASP A 32 7.51 9.78 -33.43
C ASP A 32 6.41 8.72 -33.35
N ASN A 33 5.30 9.14 -32.72
CA ASN A 33 4.01 9.18 -33.40
C ASN A 33 3.23 10.38 -32.84
N GLU A 34 3.16 11.49 -33.57
CA GLU A 34 2.12 12.51 -33.39
C GLU A 34 0.77 11.85 -33.73
N LYS A 35 0.21 11.11 -32.78
CA LYS A 35 -1.24 10.97 -32.70
C LYS A 35 -1.74 12.30 -32.16
N GLU A 36 -2.82 12.80 -32.74
CA GLU A 36 -3.59 13.87 -32.13
C GLU A 36 -3.87 13.47 -30.68
N ASP A 37 -3.14 14.06 -29.74
CA ASP A 37 -3.42 13.95 -28.31
C ASP A 37 -4.73 14.69 -28.09
N ASP A 38 -5.85 13.97 -28.29
CA ASP A 38 -7.13 14.38 -27.73
C ASP A 38 -6.87 14.53 -26.23
N GLU A 39 -6.75 15.78 -25.77
CA GLU A 39 -6.49 16.10 -24.37
C GLU A 39 -7.60 15.46 -23.54
N ILE A 40 -7.28 14.35 -22.85
CA ILE A 40 -8.24 13.64 -22.02
C ILE A 40 -8.56 14.56 -20.86
N ILE A 41 -9.72 15.22 -20.93
CA ILE A 41 -10.23 16.04 -19.84
C ILE A 41 -10.72 15.09 -18.75
N LEU A 42 -9.88 14.87 -17.73
CA LEU A 42 -10.27 14.10 -16.56
C LEU A 42 -11.40 14.79 -15.79
N PRO A 43 -12.34 14.01 -15.21
CA PRO A 43 -13.38 14.59 -14.36
C PRO A 43 -12.74 15.28 -13.14
N PRO A 44 -13.34 16.34 -12.57
CA PRO A 44 -12.79 16.96 -11.38
C PRO A 44 -12.77 15.96 -10.21
N ILE A 45 -11.73 16.05 -9.37
CA ILE A 45 -11.69 15.33 -8.09
C ILE A 45 -12.78 15.87 -7.17
N THR A 46 -13.52 14.96 -6.55
CA THR A 46 -14.64 15.24 -5.65
C THR A 46 -14.44 14.56 -4.30
N HIS A 47 -15.33 14.85 -3.33
CA HIS A 47 -15.30 14.18 -2.03
C HIS A 47 -15.58 12.67 -2.13
N ASP A 48 -16.25 12.22 -3.20
CA ASP A 48 -16.50 10.80 -3.42
C ASP A 48 -15.23 10.04 -3.79
N ASP A 49 -14.21 10.74 -4.28
CA ASP A 49 -12.90 10.17 -4.63
C ASP A 49 -11.97 10.02 -3.41
N TRP A 50 -12.38 10.46 -2.21
CA TRP A 50 -11.53 10.44 -1.01
C TRP A 50 -10.86 9.08 -0.77
N GLY A 51 -11.62 7.99 -0.94
CA GLY A 51 -11.08 6.64 -0.76
C GLY A 51 -10.08 6.25 -1.84
N LEU A 52 -10.22 6.73 -3.08
CA LEU A 52 -9.26 6.48 -4.15
C LEU A 52 -7.95 7.24 -3.92
N ILE A 53 -8.00 8.42 -3.30
CA ILE A 53 -6.83 9.23 -2.95
C ILE A 53 -5.90 8.48 -1.99
N VAL A 54 -6.42 7.61 -1.12
CA VAL A 54 -5.60 6.73 -0.26
C VAL A 54 -4.56 5.95 -1.09
N GLY A 55 -4.94 5.50 -2.29
CA GLY A 55 -4.08 4.77 -3.23
C GLY A 55 -3.20 5.63 -4.15
N ALA A 56 -3.25 6.97 -4.02
CA ALA A 56 -2.60 7.89 -4.95
C ALA A 56 -1.11 7.67 -5.20
N PRO A 57 -0.27 7.23 -4.23
CA PRO A 57 1.13 6.95 -4.50
C PRO A 57 1.36 5.93 -5.63
N TYR A 58 0.47 4.95 -5.78
CA TYR A 58 0.53 3.99 -6.89
C TYR A 58 0.11 4.60 -8.22
N ALA A 59 -0.89 5.49 -8.23
CA ALA A 59 -1.33 6.16 -9.44
C ALA A 59 -0.21 7.08 -9.97
N VAL A 60 0.35 7.92 -9.11
CA VAL A 60 1.45 8.83 -9.49
C VAL A 60 2.70 8.06 -9.91
N TYR A 61 3.06 6.98 -9.21
CA TYR A 61 4.17 6.11 -9.63
C TYR A 61 3.95 5.50 -11.03
N ALA A 62 2.71 5.25 -11.41
CA ALA A 62 2.35 4.72 -12.72
C ALA A 62 2.12 5.80 -13.79
N ASP A 63 2.41 7.07 -13.50
CA ASP A 63 2.11 8.25 -14.33
C ASP A 63 0.61 8.32 -14.70
N ASP A 64 -0.23 8.06 -13.69
CA ASP A 64 -1.68 7.91 -13.80
C ASP A 64 -2.40 8.82 -12.79
N ALA A 65 -3.70 9.02 -13.00
CA ALA A 65 -4.54 9.83 -12.13
C ALA A 65 -5.54 8.97 -11.34
N VAL A 66 -5.85 9.36 -10.10
CA VAL A 66 -6.78 8.61 -9.23
C VAL A 66 -8.24 8.65 -9.73
N ASN A 67 -8.53 9.53 -10.67
CA ASN A 67 -9.81 9.75 -11.35
C ASN A 67 -9.74 9.44 -12.85
N ASP A 68 -8.68 8.77 -13.32
CA ASP A 68 -8.68 8.18 -14.66
C ASP A 68 -9.24 6.75 -14.62
N PHE A 69 -10.46 6.61 -15.13
CA PHE A 69 -11.17 5.34 -15.21
C PHE A 69 -11.10 4.71 -16.60
N SER A 70 -10.22 5.24 -17.47
CA SER A 70 -10.02 4.70 -18.80
C SER A 70 -9.60 3.23 -18.73
N PRO A 71 -10.17 2.35 -19.57
CA PRO A 71 -9.84 0.93 -19.53
C PRO A 71 -8.34 0.68 -19.72
N CYS A 72 -7.80 -0.25 -18.93
CA CYS A 72 -6.43 -0.72 -19.05
C CYS A 72 -6.20 -1.45 -20.38
N THR A 73 -4.93 -1.58 -20.76
CA THR A 73 -4.52 -2.41 -21.91
C THR A 73 -4.35 -3.87 -21.50
N ASP A 74 -4.31 -4.79 -22.47
CA ASP A 74 -4.09 -6.23 -22.22
C ASP A 74 -2.77 -6.52 -21.44
N ALA A 75 -1.75 -5.67 -21.60
CA ALA A 75 -0.48 -5.81 -20.88
C ALA A 75 -0.62 -5.60 -19.37
N ASP A 76 -1.57 -4.76 -18.94
CA ASP A 76 -1.82 -4.53 -17.52
C ASP A 76 -2.54 -5.74 -16.89
N ASP A 77 -3.38 -6.46 -17.65
CA ASP A 77 -4.14 -7.61 -17.17
C ASP A 77 -3.20 -8.74 -16.74
N TYR A 78 -2.14 -8.96 -17.52
CA TYR A 78 -1.07 -9.90 -17.17
C TYR A 78 -0.37 -9.56 -15.85
N ARG A 79 -0.19 -8.27 -15.51
CA ARG A 79 0.43 -7.84 -14.24
C ARG A 79 -0.50 -8.07 -13.06
N MET A 80 -1.80 -7.87 -13.26
CA MET A 80 -2.79 -8.13 -12.23
C MET A 80 -2.87 -9.61 -11.87
N GLN A 81 -2.81 -10.49 -12.87
CA GLN A 81 -2.71 -11.94 -12.63
C GLN A 81 -1.37 -12.33 -11.99
N SER A 82 -0.24 -11.97 -12.60
CA SER A 82 1.09 -12.44 -12.15
C SER A 82 1.53 -11.89 -10.79
N SER A 83 1.19 -10.64 -10.47
CA SER A 83 1.61 -10.01 -9.21
C SER A 83 0.57 -10.10 -8.08
N TRP A 84 -0.71 -10.33 -8.41
CA TRP A 84 -1.78 -10.31 -7.41
C TRP A 84 -2.68 -11.54 -7.43
N GLY A 85 -2.52 -12.44 -8.40
CA GLY A 85 -3.38 -13.61 -8.58
C GLY A 85 -4.81 -13.23 -8.98
N ILE A 86 -5.02 -12.06 -9.58
CA ILE A 86 -6.35 -11.54 -9.91
C ILE A 86 -6.55 -11.64 -11.42
N SER A 87 -7.51 -12.47 -11.85
CA SER A 87 -7.85 -12.67 -13.27
C SER A 87 -9.33 -12.39 -13.57
N ASN A 88 -10.11 -12.05 -12.55
CA ASN A 88 -11.54 -11.76 -12.66
C ASN A 88 -12.04 -10.98 -11.44
N ARG A 89 -13.34 -10.60 -11.49
CA ARG A 89 -14.04 -9.88 -10.41
C ARG A 89 -14.04 -10.63 -9.09
N GLN A 90 -14.22 -11.95 -9.10
CA GLN A 90 -14.28 -12.76 -7.89
C GLN A 90 -12.94 -12.78 -7.16
N ASP A 91 -11.83 -12.96 -7.90
CA ASP A 91 -10.47 -12.90 -7.35
C ASP A 91 -10.20 -11.53 -6.72
N LEU A 92 -10.62 -10.45 -7.42
CA LEU A 92 -10.46 -9.09 -6.92
C LEU A 92 -11.23 -8.86 -5.62
N ILE A 93 -12.51 -9.21 -5.57
CA ILE A 93 -13.35 -9.04 -4.37
C ILE A 93 -12.75 -9.80 -3.17
N TYR A 94 -12.30 -11.04 -3.41
CA TYR A 94 -11.64 -11.84 -2.37
C TYR A 94 -10.34 -11.18 -1.89
N GLN A 95 -9.51 -10.68 -2.81
CA GLN A 95 -8.27 -9.98 -2.46
C GLN A 95 -8.51 -8.66 -1.74
N LEU A 96 -9.58 -7.93 -2.05
CA LEU A 96 -9.98 -6.74 -1.30
C LEU A 96 -10.36 -7.11 0.15
N PHE A 97 -11.11 -8.19 0.34
CA PHE A 97 -11.52 -8.64 1.67
C PHE A 97 -10.33 -9.08 2.54
N ASN A 98 -9.38 -9.82 1.96
CA ASN A 98 -8.15 -10.22 2.67
C ASN A 98 -7.35 -9.02 3.23
N ARG A 99 -7.46 -7.85 2.59
CA ARG A 99 -6.75 -6.63 3.01
C ARG A 99 -7.46 -5.97 4.19
N ILE A 100 -8.78 -6.12 4.29
CA ILE A 100 -9.56 -5.66 5.45
C ILE A 100 -9.29 -6.56 6.65
N GLN A 101 -9.22 -7.88 6.45
CA GLN A 101 -8.98 -8.83 7.54
C GLN A 101 -7.60 -8.68 8.18
N GLY A 102 -6.65 -8.10 7.44
CA GLY A 102 -5.29 -7.87 7.89
C GLY A 102 -4.34 -8.80 7.18
N GLY A 103 -3.90 -8.34 6.01
CA GLY A 103 -2.96 -9.05 5.15
C GLY A 103 -1.56 -9.02 5.73
N HIS A 104 -0.65 -8.27 5.12
CA HIS A 104 0.73 -8.22 5.60
C HIS A 104 0.86 -7.47 6.93
N ALA A 105 -0.09 -6.57 7.24
CA ALA A 105 -0.05 -5.83 8.50
C ALA A 105 -0.05 -6.75 9.73
N THR A 106 -0.87 -7.80 9.73
CA THR A 106 -0.96 -8.74 10.85
C THR A 106 0.31 -9.57 10.99
N HIS A 107 0.91 -9.97 9.87
CA HIS A 107 2.20 -10.66 9.86
C HIS A 107 3.31 -9.79 10.46
N TYR A 108 3.41 -8.52 10.05
CA TYR A 108 4.42 -7.61 10.58
C TYR A 108 4.18 -7.21 12.04
N ASP A 109 2.93 -7.09 12.48
CA ASP A 109 2.59 -6.92 13.89
C ASP A 109 2.99 -8.16 14.72
N ALA A 110 2.75 -9.37 14.21
CA ALA A 110 3.18 -10.60 14.87
C ALA A 110 4.71 -10.69 14.96
N LEU A 111 5.41 -10.39 13.87
CA LEU A 111 6.88 -10.34 13.83
C LEU A 111 7.42 -9.32 14.84
N ARG A 112 6.83 -8.13 14.91
CA ARG A 112 7.16 -7.11 15.92
C ARG A 112 7.02 -7.66 17.33
N ASN A 113 5.86 -8.24 17.66
CA ASN A 113 5.57 -8.76 18.99
C ASN A 113 6.53 -9.89 19.41
N GLN A 114 7.06 -10.64 18.44
CA GLN A 114 7.99 -11.73 18.68
C GLN A 114 9.42 -11.24 18.98
N VAL A 115 9.87 -10.15 18.34
CA VAL A 115 11.28 -9.74 18.39
C VAL A 115 11.55 -8.53 19.27
N VAL A 116 10.56 -7.65 19.47
CA VAL A 116 10.76 -6.42 20.25
C VAL A 116 10.98 -6.78 21.72
N GLY A 117 12.11 -6.31 22.26
CA GLY A 117 12.49 -6.55 23.65
C GLY A 117 13.33 -7.81 23.89
N LEU A 118 13.59 -8.62 22.85
CA LEU A 118 14.56 -9.71 22.97
C LEU A 118 15.97 -9.17 23.23
N SER A 119 16.73 -9.87 24.06
CA SER A 119 18.17 -9.67 24.12
C SER A 119 18.86 -10.27 22.89
N LYS A 120 20.08 -9.83 22.61
CA LYS A 120 20.88 -10.38 21.49
C LYS A 120 20.96 -11.91 21.52
N ASN A 121 21.18 -12.53 22.69
CA ASN A 121 21.29 -13.99 22.79
C ASN A 121 19.96 -14.70 22.51
N GLU A 122 18.83 -14.12 22.93
CA GLU A 122 17.50 -14.65 22.62
C GLU A 122 17.17 -14.51 21.13
N PHE A 123 17.53 -13.38 20.54
CA PHE A 123 17.39 -13.14 19.11
C PHE A 123 18.26 -14.09 18.26
N ASP A 124 19.54 -14.28 18.61
CA ASP A 124 20.44 -15.23 17.94
C ASP A 124 19.90 -16.68 18.05
N THR A 125 19.32 -17.04 19.22
CA THR A 125 18.67 -18.35 19.41
C THR A 125 17.41 -18.50 18.56
N LEU A 126 16.64 -17.42 18.39
CA LEU A 126 15.48 -17.40 17.52
C LEU A 126 15.88 -17.62 16.06
N LEU A 127 16.89 -16.90 15.56
CA LEU A 127 17.35 -17.05 14.18
C LEU A 127 17.86 -18.46 13.90
N LYS A 128 18.60 -19.06 14.85
CA LYS A 128 19.07 -20.44 14.71
C LYS A 128 17.92 -21.44 14.59
N ARG A 129 16.79 -21.23 15.27
CA ARG A 129 15.61 -22.10 15.11
C ARG A 129 14.99 -21.95 13.73
N MET A 130 15.00 -20.73 13.16
CA MET A 130 14.52 -20.51 11.79
C MET A 130 15.42 -21.20 10.76
N GLU A 131 16.74 -21.28 10.98
CA GLU A 131 17.66 -22.07 10.13
C GLU A 131 17.35 -23.58 10.14
N GLU A 132 16.73 -24.06 11.22
CA GLU A 132 16.32 -25.47 11.35
C GLU A 132 14.97 -25.75 10.68
N ASP A 133 14.21 -24.71 10.33
CA ASP A 133 12.99 -24.83 9.54
C ASP A 133 13.37 -25.09 8.06
N GLU A 134 12.74 -26.07 7.40
CA GLU A 134 13.01 -26.45 6.00
C GLU A 134 12.41 -25.43 5.00
N LEU A 135 12.74 -24.15 5.17
CA LEU A 135 12.35 -23.07 4.27
C LEU A 135 13.17 -23.09 2.98
N ASP A 136 12.61 -22.54 1.90
CA ASP A 136 13.39 -22.24 0.69
C ASP A 136 14.41 -21.13 0.99
N ASP A 137 15.57 -21.15 0.30
CA ASP A 137 16.68 -20.22 0.55
C ASP A 137 16.25 -18.75 0.41
N ASP A 138 15.42 -18.42 -0.59
CA ASP A 138 14.97 -17.03 -0.82
C ASP A 138 14.01 -16.57 0.28
N GLU A 139 13.09 -17.45 0.72
CA GLU A 139 12.16 -17.17 1.82
C GLU A 139 12.89 -17.02 3.16
N TYR A 140 13.88 -17.87 3.41
CA TYR A 140 14.73 -17.79 4.59
C TYR A 140 15.49 -16.45 4.65
N HIS A 141 16.09 -16.02 3.54
CA HIS A 141 16.82 -14.75 3.47
C HIS A 141 15.93 -13.54 3.72
N GLU A 142 14.76 -13.48 3.07
CA GLU A 142 13.81 -12.38 3.25
C GLU A 142 13.36 -12.28 4.72
N LEU A 143 12.97 -13.40 5.32
CA LEU A 143 12.56 -13.44 6.72
C LEU A 143 13.72 -13.04 7.64
N GLN A 144 14.92 -13.60 7.45
CA GLN A 144 16.08 -13.26 8.26
C GLN A 144 16.34 -11.74 8.25
N TRP A 145 16.27 -11.11 7.07
CA TRP A 145 16.41 -9.67 6.93
C TRP A 145 15.34 -8.89 7.70
N GLN A 146 14.07 -9.28 7.56
CA GLN A 146 12.95 -8.64 8.25
C GLN A 146 13.11 -8.71 9.77
N TYR A 147 13.51 -9.87 10.30
CA TYR A 147 13.80 -10.05 11.72
C TYR A 147 14.95 -9.15 12.20
N HIS A 148 16.04 -9.05 11.43
CA HIS A 148 17.15 -8.16 11.76
C HIS A 148 16.74 -6.69 11.77
N MET A 149 16.02 -6.23 10.75
CA MET A 149 15.56 -4.84 10.69
C MET A 149 14.59 -4.50 11.82
N MET A 150 13.64 -5.40 12.11
CA MET A 150 12.70 -5.22 13.21
C MET A 150 13.41 -5.21 14.56
N HIS A 151 14.29 -6.18 14.85
CA HIS A 151 15.01 -6.23 16.13
C HIS A 151 15.88 -5.00 16.38
N ASN A 152 16.55 -4.49 15.34
CA ASN A 152 17.42 -3.31 15.44
C ASN A 152 16.66 -1.97 15.38
N ASN A 153 15.34 -2.00 15.21
CA ASN A 153 14.50 -0.82 14.94
C ASN A 153 15.03 0.04 13.77
N THR A 154 15.52 -0.60 12.70
CA THR A 154 16.02 0.13 11.54
C THR A 154 14.88 0.93 10.90
N ASN A 155 15.13 2.20 10.56
CA ASN A 155 14.12 3.12 10.00
C ASN A 155 12.85 3.26 10.86
N ASP A 156 12.98 3.10 12.17
CA ASP A 156 11.87 3.19 13.13
C ASP A 156 10.73 2.19 12.88
N ILE A 157 11.06 1.05 12.28
CA ILE A 157 10.10 0.03 11.86
C ILE A 157 9.25 -0.51 13.03
N GLN A 158 9.73 -0.48 14.27
CA GLN A 158 8.95 -0.91 15.45
C GLN A 158 7.79 0.04 15.80
N ASN A 159 7.79 1.27 15.30
CA ASN A 159 6.74 2.26 15.58
C ASN A 159 5.79 2.47 14.39
N VAL A 160 5.97 1.73 13.29
CA VAL A 160 5.12 1.83 12.10
C VAL A 160 3.72 1.28 12.36
N ASN A 161 2.67 1.89 11.82
CA ASN A 161 1.38 1.23 11.69
C ASN A 161 1.28 0.58 10.31
N TYR A 162 1.29 -0.74 10.25
CA TYR A 162 1.39 -1.48 8.98
C TYR A 162 0.10 -1.50 8.17
N TRP A 163 -1.04 -1.09 8.74
CA TRP A 163 -2.32 -1.07 8.04
C TRP A 163 -2.31 -0.17 6.80
N ALA A 164 -1.42 0.84 6.77
CA ALA A 164 -1.20 1.69 5.60
C ALA A 164 -0.83 0.86 4.37
N TRP A 165 -0.03 -0.20 4.56
CA TRP A 165 0.38 -1.09 3.48
C TRP A 165 -0.80 -1.83 2.85
N ASP A 166 -1.73 -2.36 3.66
CA ASP A 166 -2.90 -3.07 3.14
C ASP A 166 -3.96 -2.10 2.57
N TYR A 167 -4.22 -0.97 3.22
CA TYR A 167 -5.28 -0.03 2.80
C TYR A 167 -4.93 0.84 1.58
N VAL A 168 -3.66 1.23 1.42
CA VAL A 168 -3.19 1.88 0.19
C VAL A 168 -3.33 0.93 -1.00
N ARG A 169 -2.96 -0.35 -0.82
CA ARG A 169 -3.12 -1.39 -1.86
C ARG A 169 -4.57 -1.74 -2.13
N PHE A 170 -5.43 -1.76 -1.10
CA PHE A 170 -6.88 -1.90 -1.28
C PHE A 170 -7.41 -0.84 -2.26
N SER A 171 -7.06 0.42 -2.02
CA SER A 171 -7.54 1.55 -2.83
C SER A 171 -6.99 1.52 -4.25
N MET A 172 -5.72 1.16 -4.42
CA MET A 172 -5.11 0.93 -5.72
C MET A 172 -5.81 -0.21 -6.49
N LEU A 173 -6.13 -1.32 -5.82
CA LEU A 173 -6.83 -2.45 -6.44
C LEU A 173 -8.27 -2.08 -6.85
N CYS A 174 -8.96 -1.23 -6.10
CA CYS A 174 -10.26 -0.70 -6.52
C CYS A 174 -10.15 0.13 -7.80
N LEU A 175 -9.16 1.04 -7.90
CA LEU A 175 -8.93 1.82 -9.12
C LEU A 175 -8.62 0.90 -10.31
N ARG A 176 -7.71 -0.06 -10.15
CA ARG A 176 -7.43 -1.06 -11.19
C ARG A 176 -8.67 -1.87 -11.55
N GLY A 177 -9.48 -2.25 -10.57
CA GLY A 177 -10.75 -2.94 -10.75
C GLY A 177 -11.71 -2.20 -11.69
N ILE A 178 -11.78 -0.86 -11.61
CA ILE A 178 -12.53 -0.04 -12.57
C ILE A 178 -11.92 -0.17 -13.97
N LYS A 179 -10.60 0.03 -14.09
CA LYS A 179 -9.91 0.02 -15.40
C LYS A 179 -9.98 -1.36 -16.09
N PHE A 180 -10.10 -2.46 -15.34
CA PHE A 180 -10.35 -3.81 -15.86
C PHE A 180 -11.83 -4.18 -16.00
N ARG A 181 -12.75 -3.27 -15.64
CA ARG A 181 -14.21 -3.49 -15.62
C ARG A 181 -14.63 -4.64 -14.71
N TYR A 182 -13.84 -4.91 -13.69
CA TYR A 182 -14.21 -5.86 -12.63
C TYR A 182 -15.10 -5.19 -11.60
N LEU A 183 -14.96 -3.87 -11.41
CA LEU A 183 -15.78 -3.03 -10.55
C LEU A 183 -16.42 -1.90 -11.35
N THR A 184 -17.55 -1.40 -10.88
CA THR A 184 -18.06 -0.08 -11.29
C THR A 184 -17.32 1.04 -10.53
N GLU A 185 -17.39 2.26 -11.05
CA GLU A 185 -16.88 3.45 -10.35
C GLU A 185 -17.57 3.63 -8.98
N GLU A 186 -18.89 3.42 -8.93
CA GLU A 186 -19.70 3.53 -7.72
C GLU A 186 -19.23 2.55 -6.63
N GLU A 187 -19.00 1.28 -7.00
CA GLU A 187 -18.47 0.25 -6.09
C GLU A 187 -17.11 0.66 -5.54
N ALA A 188 -16.16 1.00 -6.42
CA ALA A 188 -14.82 1.36 -6.02
C ALA A 188 -14.79 2.59 -5.09
N LYS A 189 -15.58 3.63 -5.37
CA LYS A 189 -15.69 4.81 -4.50
C LYS A 189 -16.37 4.50 -3.17
N ALA A 190 -17.42 3.69 -3.16
CA ALA A 190 -18.11 3.29 -1.94
C ALA A 190 -17.18 2.46 -1.04
N TRP A 191 -16.56 1.43 -1.59
CA TRP A 191 -15.76 0.47 -0.84
C TRP A 191 -14.44 1.05 -0.38
N THR A 192 -13.79 1.93 -1.14
CA THR A 192 -12.57 2.60 -0.63
C THR A 192 -12.89 3.59 0.49
N ARG A 193 -14.02 4.31 0.43
CA ARG A 193 -14.44 5.22 1.51
C ARG A 193 -14.81 4.49 2.80
N MET A 194 -15.15 3.21 2.74
CA MET A 194 -15.44 2.46 3.97
C MET A 194 -14.24 2.33 4.91
N LEU A 195 -13.03 2.49 4.38
CA LEU A 195 -11.80 2.48 5.18
C LEU A 195 -11.64 3.74 6.04
N ALA A 196 -12.37 4.82 5.76
CA ALA A 196 -12.13 6.13 6.36
C ALA A 196 -12.17 6.16 7.90
N PRO A 197 -13.12 5.52 8.60
CA PRO A 197 -13.14 5.54 10.06
C PRO A 197 -11.87 4.92 10.65
N ARG A 198 -11.46 3.76 10.13
CA ARG A 198 -10.27 3.06 10.60
C ARG A 198 -8.98 3.82 10.27
N LEU A 199 -8.89 4.37 9.07
CA LEU A 199 -7.77 5.21 8.65
C LEU A 199 -7.62 6.44 9.55
N ARG A 200 -8.71 7.14 9.86
CA ARG A 200 -8.70 8.34 10.71
C ARG A 200 -8.50 8.05 12.20
N GLU A 201 -8.79 6.82 12.64
CA GLU A 201 -8.42 6.36 13.99
C GLU A 201 -6.91 6.17 14.12
N ILE A 202 -6.26 5.67 13.06
CA ILE A 202 -4.85 5.30 13.07
C ILE A 202 -3.93 6.46 12.68
N TYR A 203 -4.29 7.21 11.64
CA TYR A 203 -3.45 8.22 11.00
C TYR A 203 -4.03 9.61 11.13
N THR A 204 -3.14 10.58 11.25
CA THR A 204 -3.47 12.00 11.49
C THR A 204 -3.67 12.81 10.22
N GLY A 205 -3.19 12.31 9.06
CA GLY A 205 -3.23 13.02 7.78
C GLY A 205 -2.72 12.17 6.61
N TRP A 206 -2.75 12.75 5.41
CA TRP A 206 -2.23 12.12 4.19
C TRP A 206 -0.73 11.81 4.29
N ASP A 207 0.05 12.75 4.82
CA ASP A 207 1.49 12.63 5.02
C ASP A 207 1.84 11.52 6.01
N ASP A 208 1.13 11.47 7.14
CA ASP A 208 1.30 10.44 8.17
C ASP A 208 0.99 9.03 7.63
N LEU A 209 -0.17 8.87 6.97
CA LEU A 209 -0.55 7.62 6.29
C LEU A 209 0.53 7.17 5.31
N TRP A 210 0.98 8.06 4.43
CA TRP A 210 1.92 7.69 3.37
C TRP A 210 3.35 7.48 3.88
N GLN A 211 3.72 8.11 5.00
CA GLN A 211 4.97 7.83 5.69
C GLN A 211 5.00 6.39 6.23
N HIS A 212 3.90 5.94 6.82
CA HIS A 212 3.77 4.56 7.26
C HIS A 212 3.74 3.58 6.07
N PHE A 213 3.08 3.94 4.97
CA PHE A 213 3.08 3.15 3.74
C PHE A 213 4.48 2.99 3.16
N ILE A 214 5.25 4.07 3.00
CA ILE A 214 6.58 3.99 2.36
C ILE A 214 7.59 3.24 3.22
N THR A 215 7.52 3.40 4.55
CA THR A 215 8.37 2.65 5.48
C THR A 215 8.05 1.15 5.40
N THR A 216 6.76 0.79 5.34
CA THR A 216 6.35 -0.61 5.15
C THR A 216 6.74 -1.14 3.76
N ARG A 217 6.66 -0.31 2.71
CA ARG A 217 7.08 -0.69 1.37
C ARG A 217 8.57 -1.04 1.35
N TRP A 218 9.42 -0.19 1.93
CA TRP A 218 10.83 -0.48 2.09
C TRP A 218 11.04 -1.80 2.83
N PHE A 219 10.30 -2.04 3.91
CA PHE A 219 10.37 -3.29 4.67
C PHE A 219 9.95 -4.52 3.85
N TRP A 220 9.02 -4.37 2.91
CA TRP A 220 8.61 -5.45 2.00
C TRP A 220 9.59 -5.67 0.84
N SER A 221 10.17 -4.62 0.25
CA SER A 221 10.86 -4.70 -1.05
C SER A 221 12.38 -4.84 -1.01
N ASN A 222 13.01 -4.93 0.17
CA ASN A 222 14.42 -4.55 0.29
C ASN A 222 15.45 -5.57 -0.24
N GLU A 223 15.09 -6.83 -0.51
CA GLU A 223 16.07 -7.84 -0.95
C GLU A 223 16.00 -8.22 -2.43
N GLN A 224 14.93 -7.85 -3.14
CA GLN A 224 14.73 -8.28 -4.53
C GLN A 224 14.72 -7.09 -5.49
N GLU A 225 15.67 -7.04 -6.42
CA GLU A 225 15.61 -6.16 -7.59
C GLU A 225 14.50 -6.63 -8.55
N PRO A 226 13.75 -5.73 -9.21
CA PRO A 226 13.87 -4.27 -9.22
C PRO A 226 13.11 -3.57 -8.08
N TRP A 227 12.56 -4.31 -7.11
CA TRP A 227 11.66 -3.75 -6.10
C TRP A 227 12.39 -2.88 -5.09
N GLN A 228 13.66 -3.17 -4.83
CA GLN A 228 14.52 -2.38 -3.96
C GLN A 228 14.63 -0.92 -4.42
N SER A 229 14.83 -0.68 -5.72
CA SER A 229 14.90 0.69 -6.27
C SER A 229 13.54 1.39 -6.30
N SER A 230 12.43 0.66 -6.27
CA SER A 230 11.10 1.27 -6.35
C SER A 230 10.76 2.12 -5.12
N ALA A 231 11.35 1.88 -3.96
CA ALA A 231 11.05 2.67 -2.76
C ALA A 231 11.36 4.17 -2.96
N SER A 232 12.46 4.53 -3.64
CA SER A 232 12.76 5.95 -3.92
C SER A 232 11.73 6.60 -4.85
N ASP A 233 11.19 5.83 -5.81
CA ASP A 233 10.22 6.35 -6.77
C ASP A 233 8.86 6.61 -6.10
N TYR A 234 8.42 5.73 -5.21
CA TYR A 234 7.21 5.96 -4.42
C TYR A 234 7.37 7.12 -3.43
N LEU A 235 8.57 7.30 -2.85
CA LEU A 235 8.85 8.47 -2.02
C LEU A 235 8.76 9.77 -2.84
N ALA A 236 9.27 9.78 -4.07
CA ALA A 236 9.14 10.91 -4.98
C ALA A 236 7.67 11.19 -5.33
N ALA A 237 6.88 10.14 -5.62
CA ALA A 237 5.45 10.25 -5.86
C ALA A 237 4.69 10.86 -4.66
N ILE A 238 5.01 10.42 -3.44
CA ILE A 238 4.43 10.99 -2.20
C ILE A 238 4.81 12.46 -2.05
N HIS A 239 6.08 12.82 -2.26
CA HIS A 239 6.50 14.22 -2.20
C HIS A 239 5.75 15.10 -3.21
N GLN A 240 5.57 14.62 -4.44
CA GLN A 240 4.79 15.34 -5.44
C GLN A 240 3.33 15.55 -4.98
N LEU A 241 2.69 14.50 -4.47
CA LEU A 241 1.33 14.58 -3.94
C LEU A 241 1.21 15.59 -2.79
N LEU A 242 2.18 15.66 -1.90
CA LEU A 242 2.11 16.57 -0.74
C LEU A 242 2.47 18.02 -1.11
N GLN A 243 3.31 18.25 -2.13
CA GLN A 243 3.80 19.59 -2.49
C GLN A 243 2.96 20.30 -3.55
N ASP A 244 2.38 19.56 -4.50
CA ASP A 244 1.57 20.16 -5.56
C ASP A 244 0.21 20.60 -5.02
N LYS A 245 -0.08 21.91 -5.12
CA LYS A 245 -1.34 22.51 -4.67
C LYS A 245 -2.57 21.96 -5.39
N HIS A 246 -2.39 21.39 -6.57
CA HIS A 246 -3.46 20.81 -7.38
C HIS A 246 -3.54 19.29 -7.24
N SER A 247 -2.70 18.67 -6.40
CA SER A 247 -2.78 17.24 -6.15
C SER A 247 -4.13 16.88 -5.49
N PRO A 248 -4.62 15.64 -5.67
CA PRO A 248 -5.84 15.20 -5.02
C PRO A 248 -5.81 15.37 -3.48
N ALA A 249 -4.66 15.14 -2.84
CA ALA A 249 -4.49 15.28 -1.39
C ALA A 249 -4.52 16.73 -0.89
N ASN A 250 -4.16 17.69 -1.74
CA ASN A 250 -4.25 19.12 -1.43
C ASN A 250 -5.57 19.76 -1.86
N VAL A 251 -6.31 19.12 -2.77
CA VAL A 251 -7.67 19.51 -3.17
C VAL A 251 -8.72 18.99 -2.18
N ILE A 252 -8.55 17.75 -1.69
CA ILE A 252 -9.46 17.10 -0.74
C ILE A 252 -8.74 16.88 0.59
N ALA A 253 -9.16 17.61 1.62
CA ALA A 253 -8.58 17.48 2.95
C ALA A 253 -8.84 16.10 3.57
N TRP A 254 -7.89 15.61 4.36
CA TRP A 254 -7.97 14.33 5.06
C TRP A 254 -9.26 14.16 5.89
N ASP A 255 -9.67 15.22 6.58
CA ASP A 255 -10.81 15.29 7.50
C ASP A 255 -12.12 15.73 6.82
N THR A 256 -12.15 15.82 5.48
CA THR A 256 -13.35 16.17 4.72
C THR A 256 -14.54 15.31 5.15
N PRO A 257 -15.71 15.90 5.45
CA PRO A 257 -16.91 15.14 5.75
C PRO A 257 -17.28 14.20 4.60
N LEU A 258 -17.44 12.92 4.91
CA LEU A 258 -17.82 11.89 3.93
C LEU A 258 -19.28 11.51 4.14
N SER A 259 -19.94 11.06 3.06
CA SER A 259 -21.25 10.42 3.17
C SER A 259 -21.17 9.14 3.99
N SER A 260 -22.33 8.59 4.35
CA SER A 260 -22.41 7.31 5.05
C SER A 260 -21.62 6.22 4.33
N THR A 261 -20.86 5.46 5.10
CA THR A 261 -20.12 4.30 4.63
C THR A 261 -21.07 3.18 4.21
N ASP A 262 -20.80 2.55 3.07
CA ASP A 262 -21.53 1.39 2.58
C ASP A 262 -20.65 0.12 2.69
N THR A 263 -20.78 -0.58 3.82
CA THR A 263 -20.19 -1.92 4.00
C THR A 263 -21.11 -3.03 3.49
N LEU A 264 -22.40 -2.74 3.32
CA LEU A 264 -23.41 -3.74 2.96
C LEU A 264 -23.25 -4.18 1.51
N SER A 265 -23.07 -3.25 0.57
CA SER A 265 -22.87 -3.63 -0.84
C SER A 265 -21.58 -4.44 -1.04
N PHE A 266 -20.54 -4.19 -0.24
CA PHE A 266 -19.33 -5.00 -0.26
C PHE A 266 -19.57 -6.40 0.31
N ALA A 267 -20.35 -6.53 1.39
CA ALA A 267 -20.75 -7.82 1.95
C ALA A 267 -21.60 -8.63 0.96
N GLU A 268 -22.57 -8.00 0.29
CA GLU A 268 -23.38 -8.62 -0.76
C GLU A 268 -22.50 -9.14 -1.91
N ALA A 269 -21.54 -8.32 -2.35
CA ALA A 269 -20.58 -8.70 -3.38
C ALA A 269 -19.73 -9.91 -2.95
N LEU A 270 -19.28 -9.95 -1.70
CA LEU A 270 -18.54 -11.08 -1.13
C LEU A 270 -19.36 -12.36 -1.04
N VAL A 271 -20.59 -12.31 -0.54
CA VAL A 271 -21.46 -13.48 -0.47
C VAL A 271 -21.76 -14.02 -1.87
N SER A 272 -21.88 -13.13 -2.87
CA SER A 272 -22.13 -13.52 -4.26
C SER A 272 -21.02 -14.40 -4.87
N ILE A 273 -19.79 -14.34 -4.35
CA ILE A 273 -18.69 -15.17 -4.87
C ILE A 273 -18.71 -16.61 -4.30
N GLN A 274 -19.57 -16.90 -3.32
CA GLN A 274 -19.77 -18.23 -2.70
C GLN A 274 -18.49 -18.90 -2.15
N GLN A 275 -17.57 -18.10 -1.61
CA GLN A 275 -16.32 -18.60 -1.04
C GLN A 275 -16.20 -18.37 0.48
N ILE A 276 -16.99 -17.45 1.04
CA ILE A 276 -16.91 -17.12 2.44
C ILE A 276 -17.75 -18.11 3.25
N LYS A 277 -17.12 -18.73 4.24
CA LYS A 277 -17.76 -19.70 5.13
C LYS A 277 -17.82 -19.17 6.56
N ASN A 278 -18.86 -19.54 7.28
CA ASN A 278 -19.01 -19.27 8.70
C ASN A 278 -18.23 -20.29 9.55
N GLU A 279 -18.31 -20.16 10.87
CA GLU A 279 -17.60 -21.02 11.83
C GLU A 279 -18.00 -22.51 11.71
N ASP A 280 -19.21 -22.80 11.25
CA ASP A 280 -19.73 -24.16 11.03
C ASP A 280 -19.31 -24.74 9.67
N GLY A 281 -18.60 -23.97 8.84
CA GLY A 281 -18.16 -24.36 7.51
C GLY A 281 -19.23 -24.27 6.43
N GLU A 282 -20.37 -23.66 6.74
CA GLU A 282 -21.46 -23.33 5.81
C GLU A 282 -21.19 -21.98 5.13
N LEU A 283 -21.87 -21.67 4.01
CA LEU A 283 -21.71 -20.36 3.37
C LEU A 283 -22.24 -19.26 4.30
N ALA A 284 -21.40 -18.26 4.54
CA ALA A 284 -21.78 -17.12 5.37
C ALA A 284 -22.84 -16.27 4.68
N ASP A 285 -23.79 -15.73 5.46
CA ASP A 285 -24.77 -14.79 4.95
C ASP A 285 -24.25 -13.34 4.93
N VAL A 286 -25.05 -12.43 4.37
CA VAL A 286 -24.66 -11.03 4.18
C VAL A 286 -24.48 -10.32 5.52
N ASP A 287 -25.30 -10.63 6.53
CA ASP A 287 -25.25 -9.97 7.83
C ASP A 287 -24.01 -10.42 8.62
N GLU A 288 -23.66 -11.71 8.55
CA GLU A 288 -22.43 -12.26 9.10
C GLU A 288 -21.19 -11.61 8.48
N VAL A 289 -21.12 -11.58 7.14
CA VAL A 289 -19.98 -10.98 6.42
C VAL A 289 -19.87 -9.47 6.70
N ASN A 290 -20.99 -8.76 6.70
CA ASN A 290 -21.04 -7.33 7.00
C ASN A 290 -20.55 -7.06 8.44
N SER A 291 -20.94 -7.90 9.40
CA SER A 291 -20.49 -7.79 10.79
C SER A 291 -18.97 -7.95 10.92
N VAL A 292 -18.39 -8.92 10.20
CA VAL A 292 -16.94 -9.12 10.14
C VAL A 292 -16.23 -7.90 9.55
N ILE A 293 -16.72 -7.37 8.43
CA ILE A 293 -16.15 -6.17 7.79
C ILE A 293 -16.16 -4.98 8.78
N ARG A 294 -17.31 -4.71 9.40
CA ARG A 294 -17.45 -3.61 10.37
C ARG A 294 -16.54 -3.78 11.58
N TRP A 295 -16.38 -5.01 12.08
CA TRP A 295 -15.49 -5.31 13.19
C TRP A 295 -14.02 -4.98 12.87
N HIS A 296 -13.54 -5.38 11.69
CA HIS A 296 -12.18 -5.07 11.25
C HIS A 296 -11.95 -3.57 11.04
N LEU A 297 -12.97 -2.87 10.52
CA LEU A 297 -12.94 -1.42 10.30
C LEU A 297 -13.23 -0.61 11.56
N LYS A 298 -13.37 -1.26 12.72
CA LYS A 298 -13.72 -0.64 14.02
C LYS A 298 -14.93 0.28 13.95
N MET A 299 -15.89 -0.06 13.09
CA MET A 299 -17.15 0.64 13.01
C MET A 299 -18.04 0.13 14.13
N THR A 300 -18.40 0.99 15.07
CA THR A 300 -19.41 0.66 16.08
C THR A 300 -20.75 0.37 15.38
N GLU A 301 -21.59 -0.48 15.97
CA GLU A 301 -22.99 -0.51 15.57
C GLU A 301 -23.54 0.92 15.73
N SER A 302 -24.09 1.47 14.65
CA SER A 302 -24.82 2.72 14.75
C SER A 302 -26.06 2.45 15.60
N GLU A 303 -26.20 3.18 16.72
CA GLU A 303 -27.47 3.29 17.44
C GLU A 303 -28.62 3.72 16.52
#